data_AF-A0A1B7VAG2-F1
#
_entry.id   AF-A0A1B7VAG2-F1
#
_cell.length_a   1.000
_cell.length_b   1.000
_cell.length_c   1.000
_cell.angle_alpha   90.00
_cell.angle_beta   90.00
_cell.angle_gamma   90.00
#
_symmetry.space_group_name_H-M   'P 1'
#
loop_
_entity.id
_entity.type
_entity.pdbx_description
1 polymer ?
#
loop_
_entity_poly.entity_id
_entity_poly.type
_entity_poly.pdbx_seq_one_letter_code
_entity_poly.pdbx_strand_id
1 'polypeptide(L)'
;MTVISTFELLVKPQLPKKTISNIPSDIAEQLAPLTRTIVQGYFLTIANLESTIIQVSLVFTVKTPKIDPDDNQIITLLDTSGQNIIGRVFQEKKDDASKTRFTIPIAGNDTVLFILQPNVTDLELLQAANFEVRGYAEIFLSSVSTPKTAKILVTPEHRGTFFGSLNPADKDDSSSKLGEVAYGLPIAGGNSLLELIREG
;
A
#
# COMPACT_ATOMS: atom_id res chain seq x y z
N MET A 1 -4.89 -5.77 -19.49
CA MET A 1 -4.73 -5.28 -18.11
C MET A 1 -5.48 -6.21 -17.17
N THR A 2 -4.90 -6.56 -16.02
CA THR A 2 -5.48 -7.52 -15.07
C THR A 2 -5.63 -6.90 -13.70
N VAL A 3 -6.82 -6.96 -13.11
CA VAL A 3 -7.05 -6.54 -11.70
C VAL A 3 -6.41 -7.57 -10.78
N ILE A 4 -5.59 -7.11 -9.82
CA ILE A 4 -4.95 -7.97 -8.82
C ILE A 4 -5.87 -8.09 -7.60
N SER A 5 -6.05 -7.00 -6.86
CA SER A 5 -6.75 -6.97 -5.59
C SER A 5 -7.24 -5.56 -5.28
N THR A 6 -8.06 -5.43 -4.25
CA THR A 6 -8.23 -4.14 -3.56
C THR A 6 -6.95 -3.77 -2.83
N PHE A 7 -6.85 -2.51 -2.39
CA PHE A 7 -5.84 -2.09 -1.44
C PHE A 7 -6.38 -1.01 -0.49
N GLU A 8 -5.72 -0.84 0.65
CA GLU A 8 -6.03 0.14 1.67
C GLU A 8 -4.74 0.62 2.36
N LEU A 9 -4.55 1.93 2.37
CA LEU A 9 -3.51 2.61 3.14
C LEU A 9 -4.16 3.36 4.30
N LEU A 10 -3.63 3.22 5.51
CA LEU A 10 -4.21 3.85 6.70
C LEU A 10 -3.13 4.52 7.56
N VAL A 11 -3.45 5.71 8.06
CA VAL A 11 -2.95 6.19 9.35
C VAL A 11 -4.17 6.64 10.15
N LYS A 12 -4.69 5.73 10.99
CA LYS A 12 -5.96 5.95 11.71
C LYS A 12 -6.01 5.28 13.08
N PRO A 13 -6.71 5.88 14.06
CA PRO A 13 -6.96 5.22 15.33
C PRO A 13 -7.91 4.03 15.13
N GLN A 14 -7.67 2.94 15.86
CA GLN A 14 -8.53 1.75 15.91
C GLN A 14 -9.95 2.12 16.38
N LEU A 15 -10.05 3.06 17.34
CA LEU A 15 -11.31 3.63 17.80
C LEU A 15 -11.47 5.07 17.30
N PRO A 16 -12.62 5.45 16.72
CA PRO A 16 -12.85 6.82 16.30
C PRO A 16 -12.72 7.81 17.47
N LYS A 17 -11.97 8.91 17.29
CA LYS A 17 -11.75 9.94 18.34
C LYS A 17 -13.07 10.48 18.92
N LYS A 18 -14.11 10.63 18.10
CA LYS A 18 -15.46 11.06 18.52
C LYS A 18 -16.17 10.07 19.45
N THR A 19 -15.84 8.79 19.34
CA THR A 19 -16.38 7.77 20.24
C THR A 19 -15.76 7.92 21.62
N ILE A 20 -14.45 8.19 21.69
CA ILE A 20 -13.71 8.35 22.96
C ILE A 20 -14.16 9.58 23.73
N SER A 21 -14.44 10.72 23.06
CA SER A 21 -14.84 11.97 23.72
C SER A 21 -16.19 11.90 24.44
N ASN A 22 -17.00 10.87 24.19
CA ASN A 22 -18.32 10.67 24.81
C ASN A 22 -18.32 9.57 25.88
N ILE A 23 -17.17 8.97 26.18
CA ILE A 23 -17.04 7.87 27.14
C ILE A 23 -16.69 8.45 28.52
N PRO A 24 -17.37 8.03 29.61
CA PRO A 24 -16.99 8.37 30.97
C PRO A 24 -15.50 8.09 31.24
N SER A 25 -14.82 8.98 31.98
CA SER A 25 -13.37 8.94 32.14
C SER A 25 -12.84 7.63 32.74
N ASP A 26 -13.60 7.01 33.65
CA ASP A 26 -13.33 5.72 34.27
C ASP A 26 -13.37 4.54 33.28
N ILE A 27 -14.17 4.66 32.22
CA ILE A 27 -14.25 3.68 31.12
C ILE A 27 -13.18 4.01 30.06
N ALA A 28 -12.91 5.29 29.79
CA ALA A 28 -11.91 5.71 28.81
C ALA A 28 -10.51 5.19 29.16
N GLU A 29 -10.13 5.21 30.44
CA GLU A 29 -8.87 4.64 30.92
C GLU A 29 -8.77 3.12 30.65
N GLN A 30 -9.88 2.39 30.82
CA GLN A 30 -9.93 0.94 30.55
C GLN A 30 -9.84 0.62 29.05
N LEU A 31 -10.25 1.55 28.18
CA LEU A 31 -10.24 1.39 26.73
C LEU A 31 -8.95 1.90 26.07
N ALA A 32 -8.02 2.52 26.82
CA ALA A 32 -6.75 3.01 26.29
C ALA A 32 -5.95 1.97 25.44
N PRO A 33 -5.96 0.65 25.72
CA PRO A 33 -5.31 -0.34 24.85
C PRO A 33 -5.95 -0.48 23.46
N LEU A 34 -7.21 -0.06 23.31
CA LEU A 34 -7.98 -0.10 22.05
C LEU A 34 -7.88 1.20 21.25
N THR A 35 -7.22 2.24 21.77
CA THR A 35 -7.08 3.55 21.09
C THR A 35 -5.82 3.65 20.24
N ARG A 36 -5.13 2.53 19.98
CA ARG A 36 -3.90 2.49 19.17
C ARG A 36 -4.14 3.01 17.76
N THR A 37 -3.12 3.60 17.16
CA THR A 37 -3.14 4.04 15.75
C THR A 37 -2.50 2.99 14.88
N ILE A 38 -3.16 2.60 13.79
CA ILE A 38 -2.58 1.73 12.77
C ILE A 38 -1.89 2.58 11.71
N VAL A 39 -0.68 2.16 11.32
CA VAL A 39 -0.06 2.50 10.05
C VAL A 39 -0.11 1.25 9.17
N GLN A 40 -0.84 1.30 8.06
CA GLN A 40 -1.02 0.16 7.16
C GLN A 40 -0.59 0.51 5.74
N GLY A 41 0.17 -0.40 5.13
CA GLY A 41 0.59 -0.34 3.74
C GLY A 41 0.13 -1.55 2.93
N TYR A 42 0.19 -1.40 1.61
CA TYR A 42 -0.02 -2.44 0.62
C TYR A 42 1.32 -2.99 0.14
N PHE A 43 1.43 -4.31 0.16
CA PHE A 43 2.64 -5.06 -0.18
C PHE A 43 2.28 -6.02 -1.31
N LEU A 44 3.07 -6.00 -2.38
CA LEU A 44 2.85 -6.86 -3.53
C LEU A 44 4.16 -7.56 -3.89
N THR A 45 4.22 -8.85 -3.62
CA THR A 45 5.30 -9.70 -4.12
C THR A 45 5.00 -10.09 -5.55
N ILE A 46 5.98 -9.93 -6.45
CA ILE A 46 5.88 -10.30 -7.86
C ILE A 46 7.11 -11.13 -8.23
N ALA A 47 6.90 -12.40 -8.58
CA ALA A 47 7.94 -13.28 -9.10
C ALA A 47 7.82 -13.40 -10.61
N ASN A 48 8.92 -13.15 -11.34
CA ASN A 48 9.00 -13.36 -12.76
C ASN A 48 9.40 -14.82 -13.04
N LEU A 49 8.52 -15.60 -13.67
CA LEU A 49 8.79 -16.99 -14.01
C LEU A 49 9.50 -17.15 -15.36
N GLU A 50 9.73 -16.06 -16.08
CA GLU A 50 10.47 -16.05 -17.33
C GLU A 50 11.98 -16.03 -17.07
N SER A 51 12.76 -16.59 -18.01
CA SER A 51 14.23 -16.54 -17.95
C SER A 51 14.84 -15.19 -18.35
N THR A 52 14.01 -14.24 -18.77
CA THR A 52 14.42 -12.92 -19.26
C THR A 52 13.79 -11.81 -18.43
N ILE A 53 14.39 -10.61 -18.47
CA ILE A 53 13.83 -9.44 -17.81
C ILE A 53 12.46 -9.07 -18.40
N ILE A 54 11.51 -8.79 -17.53
CA ILE A 54 10.20 -8.25 -17.90
C ILE A 54 10.02 -6.85 -17.34
N GLN A 55 9.25 -6.02 -18.04
CA GLN A 55 8.84 -4.71 -17.55
C GLN A 55 7.35 -4.78 -17.19
N VAL A 56 7.04 -4.77 -15.90
CA VAL A 56 5.66 -4.82 -15.41
C VAL A 56 5.19 -3.42 -15.08
N SER A 57 3.96 -3.08 -15.42
CA SER A 57 3.31 -1.86 -14.94
C SER A 57 2.23 -2.17 -13.92
N LEU A 58 2.33 -1.53 -12.76
CA LEU A 58 1.30 -1.48 -11.72
C LEU A 58 0.51 -0.19 -11.85
N VAL A 59 -0.81 -0.28 -11.78
CA VAL A 59 -1.71 0.87 -11.76
C VAL A 59 -2.59 0.82 -10.52
N PHE A 60 -2.55 1.88 -9.72
CA PHE A 60 -3.42 2.05 -8.56
C PHE A 60 -4.51 3.04 -8.91
N THR A 61 -5.75 2.58 -8.90
CA THR A 61 -6.93 3.42 -9.19
C THR A 61 -7.65 3.74 -7.89
N VAL A 62 -7.84 5.04 -7.63
CA VAL A 62 -8.55 5.56 -6.46
C VAL A 62 -9.58 6.60 -6.88
N LYS A 63 -10.69 6.71 -6.14
CA LYS A 63 -11.69 7.76 -6.39
C LYS A 63 -11.54 8.91 -5.39
N THR A 64 -11.53 8.61 -4.10
CA THR A 64 -11.37 9.61 -3.03
C THR A 64 -10.77 8.99 -1.76
N PRO A 65 -9.81 9.64 -1.09
CA PRO A 65 -9.06 10.82 -1.55
C PRO A 65 -8.12 10.45 -2.72
N LYS A 66 -7.68 11.47 -3.48
CA LYS A 66 -6.76 11.25 -4.61
C LYS A 66 -5.40 10.83 -4.08
N ILE A 67 -4.76 9.86 -4.73
CA ILE A 67 -3.33 9.64 -4.60
C ILE A 67 -2.66 10.68 -5.50
N ASP A 68 -1.92 11.59 -4.89
CA ASP A 68 -1.03 12.52 -5.57
C ASP A 68 0.41 12.23 -5.10
N PRO A 69 1.32 11.77 -5.98
CA PRO A 69 2.69 11.43 -5.66
C PRO A 69 3.57 12.67 -5.47
N ASP A 70 3.09 13.86 -5.87
CA ASP A 70 3.71 15.13 -5.52
C ASP A 70 3.27 15.60 -4.12
N ASP A 71 2.17 15.04 -3.60
CA ASP A 71 1.73 15.21 -2.23
C ASP A 71 2.52 14.20 -1.39
N ASN A 72 3.43 14.68 -0.54
CA ASN A 72 4.39 13.89 0.23
C ASN A 72 3.73 12.90 1.22
N GLN A 73 2.44 12.58 1.08
CA GLN A 73 1.67 11.72 1.98
C GLN A 73 1.86 10.22 1.72
N ILE A 74 2.45 9.83 0.59
CA ILE A 74 2.63 8.42 0.19
C ILE A 74 4.09 8.18 -0.21
N ILE A 75 4.64 7.05 0.23
CA ILE A 75 5.94 6.55 -0.20
C ILE A 75 5.76 5.23 -0.95
N THR A 76 6.58 5.04 -1.98
CA THR A 76 6.72 3.76 -2.67
C THR A 76 8.15 3.28 -2.64
N LEU A 77 8.32 1.99 -2.33
CA LEU A 77 9.60 1.31 -2.21
C LEU A 77 9.56 0.09 -3.12
N LEU A 78 10.64 -0.16 -3.84
CA LEU A 78 10.84 -1.44 -4.51
C LEU A 78 12.03 -2.15 -3.87
N ASP A 79 11.73 -3.29 -3.26
CA ASP A 79 12.74 -4.13 -2.66
C ASP A 79 13.15 -5.25 -3.64
N THR A 80 14.20 -4.92 -4.40
CA THR A 80 15.19 -5.87 -4.96
C THR A 80 16.61 -5.52 -4.50
N SER A 81 16.79 -4.27 -4.06
CA SER A 81 18.03 -3.63 -3.61
C SER A 81 17.78 -2.44 -2.67
N GLY A 82 16.54 -2.28 -2.17
CA GLY A 82 16.12 -1.17 -1.30
C GLY A 82 16.00 0.23 -1.96
N GLN A 83 15.80 0.33 -3.28
CA GLN A 83 15.66 1.63 -3.95
C GLN A 83 14.21 2.13 -3.95
N ASN A 84 14.04 3.43 -3.67
CA ASN A 84 12.75 4.11 -3.79
C ASN A 84 12.47 4.37 -5.28
N ILE A 85 11.31 3.91 -5.77
CA ILE A 85 10.87 4.24 -7.13
C ILE A 85 9.80 5.30 -7.03
N ILE A 86 10.05 6.46 -7.62
CA ILE A 86 9.03 7.51 -7.71
C ILE A 86 8.06 7.13 -8.84
N GLY A 87 6.80 6.89 -8.48
CA GLY A 87 5.72 6.66 -9.44
C GLY A 87 5.39 7.91 -10.23
N ARG A 88 4.75 7.71 -11.38
CA ARG A 88 4.15 8.82 -12.13
C ARG A 88 2.65 8.75 -11.97
N VAL A 89 2.04 9.85 -11.53
CA VAL A 89 0.58 9.97 -11.60
C VAL A 89 0.16 10.24 -13.03
N PHE A 90 -0.80 9.45 -13.49
CA PHE A 90 -1.52 9.68 -14.72
C PHE A 90 -2.97 9.96 -14.33
N GLN A 91 -3.34 11.24 -14.23
CA GLN A 91 -4.73 11.58 -14.02
C GLN A 91 -5.51 11.31 -15.31
N GLU A 92 -6.22 10.19 -15.35
CA GLU A 92 -7.24 9.97 -16.36
C GLU A 92 -8.50 10.73 -15.90
N LYS A 93 -8.81 11.87 -16.53
CA LYS A 93 -9.98 12.73 -16.19
C LYS A 93 -11.33 12.10 -16.55
N LYS A 94 -11.43 10.77 -16.51
CA LYS A 94 -12.68 10.04 -16.74
C LYS A 94 -13.13 9.51 -15.37
N ASP A 95 -14.30 9.96 -14.93
CA ASP A 95 -15.03 9.44 -13.77
C ASP A 95 -14.46 9.77 -12.36
N ASP A 96 -13.76 10.90 -12.21
CA ASP A 96 -13.18 11.39 -10.94
C ASP A 96 -12.17 10.45 -10.27
N ALA A 97 -11.67 9.43 -10.99
CA ALA A 97 -10.65 8.52 -10.48
C ALA A 97 -9.23 9.02 -10.78
N SER A 98 -8.34 8.98 -9.80
CA SER A 98 -6.89 9.15 -10.01
C SER A 98 -6.24 7.79 -10.26
N LYS A 99 -5.36 7.73 -11.26
CA LYS A 99 -4.54 6.54 -11.54
C LYS A 99 -3.07 6.87 -11.33
N THR A 100 -2.39 6.06 -10.53
CA THR A 100 -0.93 6.16 -10.37
C THR A 100 -0.28 4.95 -10.99
N ARG A 101 0.71 5.16 -11.86
CA ARG A 101 1.41 4.07 -12.54
C ARG A 101 2.87 3.97 -12.11
N PHE A 102 3.30 2.75 -11.85
CA PHE A 102 4.68 2.38 -11.58
C PHE A 102 5.12 1.35 -12.62
N THR A 103 6.25 1.58 -13.28
CA THR A 103 6.85 0.59 -14.19
C THR A 103 8.11 0.03 -13.54
N ILE A 104 8.14 -1.29 -13.39
CA ILE A 104 9.13 -2.00 -12.59
C ILE A 104 9.83 -3.04 -13.47
N PRO A 105 11.16 -2.95 -13.61
CA PRO A 105 11.95 -4.03 -14.19
C PRO A 105 12.07 -5.18 -13.20
N ILE A 106 11.83 -6.41 -13.67
CA ILE A 106 12.02 -7.63 -12.88
C ILE A 106 12.92 -8.57 -13.66
N ALA A 107 14.09 -8.92 -13.11
CA ALA A 107 15.02 -9.83 -13.76
C ALA A 107 14.41 -11.23 -13.95
N GLY A 108 14.99 -12.02 -14.85
CA GLY A 108 14.52 -13.38 -15.11
C GLY A 108 14.68 -14.26 -13.88
N ASN A 109 13.65 -15.04 -13.53
CA ASN A 109 13.60 -15.90 -12.34
C ASN A 109 13.81 -15.14 -11.01
N ASP A 110 13.57 -13.83 -10.99
CA ASP A 110 13.74 -12.99 -9.81
C ASP A 110 12.39 -12.62 -9.18
N THR A 111 12.43 -12.23 -7.91
CA THR A 111 11.27 -11.81 -7.13
C THR A 111 11.48 -10.41 -6.57
N VAL A 112 10.47 -9.57 -6.70
CA VAL A 112 10.50 -8.20 -6.18
C VAL A 112 9.37 -8.02 -5.19
N LEU A 113 9.58 -7.18 -4.18
CA LEU A 113 8.53 -6.70 -3.30
C LEU A 113 8.27 -5.22 -3.58
N PHE A 114 7.07 -4.92 -4.06
CA PHE A 114 6.58 -3.55 -4.20
C PHE A 114 5.82 -3.16 -2.94
N ILE A 115 6.16 -2.00 -2.37
CA ILE A 115 5.52 -1.46 -1.17
C ILE A 115 4.91 -0.11 -1.52
N LEU A 116 3.63 0.04 -1.22
CA LEU A 116 2.90 1.31 -1.24
C LEU A 116 2.40 1.58 0.17
N GLN A 117 2.86 2.66 0.79
CA GLN A 117 2.51 2.96 2.19
C GLN A 117 2.34 4.47 2.42
N PRO A 118 1.64 4.87 3.50
CA PRO A 118 1.68 6.25 3.95
C PRO A 118 3.12 6.72 4.20
N ASN A 119 3.41 8.00 3.96
CA ASN A 119 4.69 8.57 4.27
C ASN A 119 4.87 8.72 5.79
N VAL A 120 5.55 7.77 6.41
CA VAL A 120 5.86 7.79 7.85
C VAL A 120 6.91 8.84 8.24
N THR A 121 7.49 9.55 7.27
CA THR A 121 8.36 10.72 7.53
C THR A 121 7.59 12.04 7.57
N ASP A 122 6.32 12.05 7.13
CA ASP A 122 5.42 13.20 7.24
C ASP A 122 4.80 13.24 8.65
N LEU A 123 5.35 14.11 9.50
CA LEU A 123 4.89 14.29 10.87
C LEU A 123 3.47 14.85 10.96
N GLU A 124 3.04 15.69 10.02
CA GLU A 124 1.68 16.25 10.04
C GLU A 124 0.65 15.15 9.77
N LEU A 125 0.94 14.27 8.79
CA LEU A 125 0.13 13.10 8.50
C LEU A 125 0.02 12.16 9.70
N LEU A 126 1.16 11.87 10.36
CA LEU A 126 1.19 11.00 11.54
C LEU A 126 0.43 11.61 12.73
N GLN A 127 0.57 12.91 12.99
CA GLN A 127 -0.11 13.60 14.09
C GLN A 127 -1.63 13.71 13.86
N ALA A 128 -2.04 14.00 12.62
CA ALA A 128 -3.46 14.06 12.28
C ALA A 128 -4.14 12.71 12.51
N ALA A 129 -3.46 11.62 12.16
CA ALA A 129 -3.95 10.24 12.25
C ALA A 129 -5.36 10.09 11.66
N ASN A 130 -5.58 10.71 10.49
CA ASN A 130 -6.86 10.69 9.77
C ASN A 130 -6.63 10.47 8.27
N PHE A 131 -5.64 9.66 7.92
CA PHE A 131 -5.32 9.33 6.54
C PHE A 131 -5.92 7.97 6.17
N GLU A 132 -6.63 7.94 5.04
CA GLU A 132 -7.18 6.71 4.48
C GLU A 132 -7.23 6.84 2.97
N VAL A 133 -6.67 5.85 2.27
CA VAL A 133 -6.77 5.73 0.81
C VAL A 133 -7.19 4.30 0.50
N ARG A 134 -8.22 4.16 -0.33
CA ARG A 134 -8.74 2.85 -0.78
C ARG A 134 -8.92 2.83 -2.28
N GLY A 135 -8.70 1.67 -2.87
CA GLY A 135 -8.85 1.47 -4.30
C GLY A 135 -8.60 0.04 -4.72
N TYR A 136 -8.21 -0.13 -5.97
CA TYR A 136 -7.76 -1.41 -6.52
C TYR A 136 -6.47 -1.26 -7.31
N ALA A 137 -5.71 -2.34 -7.36
CA ALA A 137 -4.45 -2.45 -8.07
C ALA A 137 -4.62 -3.31 -9.32
N GLU A 138 -4.00 -2.87 -10.40
CA GLU A 138 -3.97 -3.55 -11.69
C GLU A 138 -2.53 -3.78 -12.12
N ILE A 139 -2.31 -4.84 -12.89
CA ILE A 139 -1.01 -5.23 -13.43
C ILE A 139 -1.11 -5.56 -14.91
N PHE A 140 -0.09 -5.19 -15.66
CA PHE A 140 0.06 -5.60 -17.05
C PHE A 140 1.51 -5.55 -17.49
N LEU A 141 1.79 -6.25 -18.59
CA LEU A 141 3.10 -6.22 -19.22
C LEU A 141 3.26 -4.88 -19.95
N SER A 142 4.27 -4.10 -19.57
CA SER A 142 4.54 -2.78 -20.15
C SER A 142 4.83 -2.87 -21.65
N SER A 143 4.47 -1.83 -22.41
CA SER A 143 4.75 -1.77 -23.85
C SER A 143 6.25 -1.82 -24.18
N VAL A 144 7.10 -1.40 -23.23
CA VAL A 144 8.57 -1.46 -23.34
C VAL A 144 9.16 -2.82 -22.94
N SER A 145 8.35 -3.75 -22.45
CA SER A 145 8.81 -5.11 -22.14
C SER A 145 9.17 -5.85 -23.43
N THR A 146 10.32 -6.53 -23.47
CA THR A 146 10.75 -7.28 -24.65
C THR A 146 9.85 -8.49 -24.92
N PRO A 147 9.52 -9.34 -23.92
CA PRO A 147 8.55 -10.40 -24.12
C PRO A 147 7.16 -9.85 -24.40
N LYS A 148 6.41 -10.52 -25.30
CA LYS A 148 5.00 -10.21 -25.58
C LYS A 148 4.05 -10.85 -24.56
N THR A 149 4.53 -11.90 -23.90
CA THR A 149 3.81 -12.64 -22.87
C THR A 149 4.76 -12.91 -21.71
N ALA A 150 4.23 -12.97 -20.50
CA ALA A 150 5.01 -13.34 -19.32
C ALA A 150 4.13 -14.01 -18.27
N LYS A 151 4.64 -15.07 -17.65
CA LYS A 151 4.03 -15.70 -16.47
C LYS A 151 4.66 -15.13 -15.21
N ILE A 152 3.81 -14.71 -14.29
CA ILE A 152 4.22 -14.18 -12.99
C ILE A 152 3.42 -14.81 -11.86
N LEU A 153 4.03 -14.91 -10.68
CA LEU A 153 3.30 -15.15 -9.45
C LEU A 153 3.12 -13.83 -8.71
N VAL A 154 1.91 -13.57 -8.23
CA VAL A 154 1.61 -12.40 -7.41
C VAL A 154 1.09 -12.81 -6.04
N THR A 155 1.47 -12.06 -5.02
CA THR A 155 0.96 -12.22 -3.65
C THR A 155 0.72 -10.83 -3.06
N PRO A 156 -0.52 -10.32 -3.13
CA PRO A 156 -0.89 -9.07 -2.50
C PRO A 156 -1.18 -9.28 -1.01
N GLU A 157 -0.73 -8.36 -0.17
CA GLU A 157 -0.90 -8.37 1.28
C GLU A 157 -1.15 -6.96 1.80
N HIS A 158 -1.84 -6.86 2.94
CA HIS A 158 -1.72 -5.69 3.81
C HIS A 158 -0.84 -6.06 5.00
N ARG A 159 0.04 -5.13 5.36
CA ARG A 159 0.81 -5.19 6.60
C ARG A 159 0.55 -3.91 7.38
N GLY A 160 0.26 -4.08 8.67
CA GLY A 160 -0.09 -2.99 9.56
C GLY A 160 0.69 -3.08 10.86
N THR A 161 1.12 -1.93 11.37
CA THR A 161 1.72 -1.80 12.70
C THR A 161 0.85 -0.90 13.56
N PHE A 162 0.59 -1.33 14.78
CA PHE A 162 -0.18 -0.60 15.77
C PHE A 162 0.76 0.11 16.75
N PHE A 163 0.55 1.42 16.90
CA PHE A 163 1.31 2.28 17.80
C PHE A 163 0.41 2.81 18.92
N GLY A 164 0.93 2.84 20.15
CA GLY A 164 0.24 3.45 21.30
C GLY A 164 0.13 4.97 21.16
N SER A 165 1.25 5.63 20.86
CA SER A 165 1.30 7.02 20.42
C SER A 165 2.20 7.15 19.19
N LEU A 166 1.82 8.05 18.27
CA LEU A 166 2.65 8.46 17.13
C LEU A 166 3.41 9.76 17.42
N ASN A 167 3.22 10.38 18.58
CA ASN A 167 3.92 11.62 18.95
C ASN A 167 5.32 11.29 19.48
N PRO A 168 6.41 11.75 18.82
CA PRO A 168 7.78 11.49 19.27
C PRO A 168 8.10 12.09 20.65
N ALA A 169 7.31 13.08 21.11
CA ALA A 169 7.49 13.74 22.40
C ALA A 169 6.88 12.96 23.58
N ASP A 170 6.06 11.94 23.32
CA ASP A 170 5.46 11.12 24.37
C ASP A 170 6.51 10.17 24.93
N LYS A 171 7.08 10.53 26.09
CA LYS A 171 8.15 9.77 26.78
C LYS A 171 7.66 8.53 27.54
N ASP A 172 6.40 8.17 27.38
CA ASP A 172 5.79 7.12 28.19
C ASP A 172 6.11 5.74 27.59
N ASP A 173 6.72 4.87 28.40
CA ASP A 173 7.16 3.50 28.07
C ASP A 173 5.97 2.54 27.81
N SER A 174 4.74 3.06 27.94
CA SER A 174 3.50 2.44 27.46
C SER A 174 3.39 2.41 25.92
N SER A 175 4.30 3.11 25.23
CA SER A 175 4.54 3.13 23.78
C SER A 175 4.99 1.80 23.16
N SER A 176 5.29 0.78 23.97
CA SER A 176 5.88 -0.50 23.53
C SER A 176 4.91 -1.65 23.23
N LYS A 177 3.59 -1.42 23.16
CA LYS A 177 2.64 -2.44 22.68
C LYS A 177 2.56 -2.44 21.15
N LEU A 178 3.70 -2.64 20.50
CA LEU A 178 3.78 -2.90 19.08
C LEU A 178 2.95 -4.16 18.78
N GLY A 179 1.91 -3.97 17.98
CA GLY A 179 1.19 -5.07 17.37
C GLY A 179 1.47 -5.03 15.89
N GLU A 180 1.81 -6.16 15.30
CA GLU A 180 1.92 -6.28 13.86
C GLU A 180 0.83 -7.21 13.36
N VAL A 181 0.33 -6.92 12.16
CA VAL A 181 -0.59 -7.79 11.44
C VAL A 181 -0.15 -7.85 9.99
N ALA A 182 -0.19 -9.05 9.42
CA ALA A 182 0.00 -9.28 8.00
C ALA A 182 -1.08 -10.25 7.53
N TYR A 183 -1.76 -9.92 6.43
CA TYR A 183 -2.77 -10.79 5.84
C TYR A 183 -2.78 -10.67 4.33
N GLY A 184 -2.92 -11.83 3.67
CA GLY A 184 -3.05 -11.93 2.22
C GLY A 184 -4.39 -11.36 1.75
N LEU A 185 -4.37 -10.73 0.57
CA LEU A 185 -5.56 -10.19 -0.07
C LEU A 185 -6.07 -11.18 -1.12
N PRO A 186 -7.39 -11.27 -1.30
CA PRO A 186 -7.95 -12.09 -2.36
C PRO A 186 -7.53 -11.52 -3.71
N ILE A 187 -7.07 -12.40 -4.59
CA ILE A 187 -6.77 -12.06 -5.97
C ILE A 187 -8.07 -12.14 -6.77
N ALA A 188 -8.36 -11.13 -7.59
CA ALA A 188 -9.62 -11.02 -8.33
C ALA A 188 -9.90 -12.23 -9.24
N GLY A 189 -8.85 -12.84 -9.80
CA GLY A 189 -8.95 -14.06 -10.61
C GLY A 189 -8.90 -15.38 -9.82
N GLY A 190 -8.73 -15.34 -8.50
CA GLY A 190 -8.67 -16.53 -7.63
C GLY A 190 -7.38 -17.35 -7.69
N ASN A 191 -6.41 -16.99 -8.54
CA ASN A 191 -5.12 -17.67 -8.67
C ASN A 191 -3.96 -16.65 -8.61
N SER A 192 -2.88 -17.01 -7.92
CA SER A 192 -1.62 -16.24 -7.86
C SER A 192 -0.82 -16.27 -9.16
N LEU A 193 -0.98 -17.30 -9.99
CA LEU A 193 -0.34 -17.36 -11.30
C LEU A 193 -1.13 -16.53 -12.30
N LEU A 194 -0.49 -15.48 -12.83
CA LEU A 194 -1.03 -14.63 -13.88
C LEU A 194 -0.21 -14.81 -15.17
N GLU A 195 -0.92 -14.92 -16.28
CA GLU A 195 -0.33 -14.81 -17.62
C GLU A 195 -0.66 -13.43 -18.18
N LEU A 196 0.37 -12.59 -18.33
CA LEU A 196 0.25 -11.24 -18.84
C LEU A 196 0.54 -11.22 -20.34
N ILE A 197 -0.26 -10.47 -21.09
CA ILE A 197 -0.07 -10.22 -22.51
C ILE A 197 0.17 -8.72 -22.68
N ARG A 198 1.20 -8.36 -23.46
CA ARG A 198 1.51 -6.97 -23.80
C ARG A 198 0.43 -6.44 -24.74
N GLU A 199 -0.23 -5.35 -24.33
CA GLU A 199 -1.14 -4.63 -25.20
C GLU A 199 -0.33 -3.87 -26.27
N GLY A 200 -0.79 -3.95 -27.52
CA GLY A 200 -0.12 -3.40 -28.70
C GLY A 200 -0.27 -1.89 -28.85
#